data_AF-A0A1N7E6I1-F1
#
_entry.id   AF-A0A1N7E6I1-F1
#
_cell.length_a   1.000
_cell.length_b   1.000
_cell.length_c   1.000
_cell.angle_alpha   90.00
_cell.angle_beta   90.00
_cell.angle_gamma   90.00
#
_symmetry.space_group_name_H-M   'P 1'
#
loop_
_entity.id
_entity.type
_entity.pdbx_description
1 polymer ?
#
loop_
_entity_poly.entity_id
_entity_poly.type
_entity_poly.pdbx_seq_one_letter_code
_entity_poly.pdbx_strand_id
1 'polypeptide(L)'
;MDTIPTKERLIEDLQSFAEEVDGVPTVRGMRNDGPHSPHHYKQEFGTWHDALRAADIQPTHGVTPDVDRDALVTELQKVNEITERPPRRADIDEHGQYPYTLYDEEFESYIRALEEAEIDPDEKQYRFSSVETPEEKQGSANIEKLRSNGPTPSSELPQGRSTKDRQLGVWKFDMNSGSTQPADAMYYIHEEHPPELVLRRFFQHNLHVLEYRDAHGIKMAIKDHQPSWKEIGRRIVDELLEEGATPSAEFQNLVVIRTHDDSVLNYCFDSSVSTVVDVDELPVTAGGQTGTRPVWGFPRETQDLWRTLSERDGLIFSTQAGTLTHYVPIVEKLENTDVMTELWVEYENGVRSNGIDRPWPYLVIGGEVQEIDIQVEVLLEEIGSERTDEPIQWLDEEALKPFVNTYGDFESYARHCESSESETPSSPNSTVDDRSSPQDVIDSLFQITPKDIPRTESNSSLGEINHGTLEAAFRRGIRNIYQKCSICGDLLESPDGSPDLEAARILPKEHDGPAVLQNGLGLCSRHHWAFTNGWFEIDTDYEIRLREYPELQGYDELKQYDGTYLHVPTDGSLQPHSHYIRQRNQIGTTTTTRSE
;
A
#
# COMPACT_ATOMS: atom_id res chain seq x y z
N MET A 1 18.13 -3.63 68.16
CA MET A 1 18.61 -5.04 68.19
C MET A 1 17.35 -5.85 68.06
N ASP A 2 16.90 -6.05 66.83
CA ASP A 2 15.69 -6.81 66.59
C ASP A 2 16.12 -8.27 66.50
N THR A 3 15.90 -8.96 67.61
CA THR A 3 16.13 -10.41 67.71
C THR A 3 15.28 -11.11 66.67
N ILE A 4 15.93 -11.81 65.73
CA ILE A 4 15.25 -12.69 64.78
C ILE A 4 14.36 -13.64 65.61
N PRO A 5 13.04 -13.68 65.39
CA PRO A 5 12.14 -14.52 66.18
C PRO A 5 12.54 -16.00 65.99
N THR A 6 12.53 -16.78 67.07
CA THR A 6 12.89 -18.19 66.99
C THR A 6 11.84 -18.97 66.20
N LYS A 7 12.24 -20.12 65.67
CA LYS A 7 11.39 -20.99 64.86
C LYS A 7 10.08 -21.37 65.57
N GLU A 8 10.15 -21.64 66.87
CA GLU A 8 9.01 -21.98 67.72
C GLU A 8 8.05 -20.79 67.87
N ARG A 9 8.59 -19.58 68.02
CA ARG A 9 7.80 -18.35 68.18
C ARG A 9 7.04 -18.00 66.90
N LEU A 10 7.66 -18.19 65.73
CA LEU A 10 7.02 -18.04 64.43
C LEU A 10 5.84 -19.02 64.27
N ILE A 11 5.97 -20.27 64.72
CA ILE A 11 4.88 -21.27 64.68
C ILE A 11 3.68 -20.80 65.51
N GLU A 12 3.90 -20.44 66.77
CA GLU A 12 2.83 -19.97 67.68
C GLU A 12 2.08 -18.76 67.12
N ASP A 13 2.81 -17.77 66.59
CA ASP A 13 2.22 -16.53 66.08
C ASP A 13 1.49 -16.74 64.74
N LEU A 14 1.89 -17.74 63.94
CA LEU A 14 1.16 -18.15 62.74
C LEU A 14 -0.14 -18.90 63.07
N GLN A 15 -0.14 -19.72 64.13
CA GLN A 15 -1.35 -20.39 64.65
C GLN A 15 -2.34 -19.37 65.22
N SER A 16 -1.88 -18.46 66.09
CA SER A 16 -2.73 -17.43 66.67
C SER A 16 -3.33 -16.50 65.62
N PHE A 17 -2.59 -16.20 64.54
CA PHE A 17 -3.12 -15.40 63.43
C PHE A 17 -4.12 -16.17 62.57
N ALA A 18 -4.00 -17.50 62.44
CA ALA A 18 -5.00 -18.34 61.77
C ALA A 18 -6.34 -18.36 62.52
N GLU A 19 -6.31 -18.40 63.86
CA GLU A 19 -7.50 -18.27 64.71
C GLU A 19 -8.14 -16.87 64.60
N GLU A 20 -7.34 -15.81 64.49
CA GLU A 20 -7.85 -14.43 64.37
C GLU A 20 -8.56 -14.17 63.03
N VAL A 21 -8.08 -14.74 61.92
CA VAL A 21 -8.68 -14.56 60.59
C VAL A 21 -9.75 -15.60 60.24
N ASP A 22 -10.09 -16.52 61.16
CA ASP A 22 -11.04 -17.62 60.99
C ASP A 22 -10.83 -18.42 59.69
N GLY A 23 -9.55 -18.72 59.37
CA GLY A 23 -9.18 -19.34 58.10
C GLY A 23 -7.67 -19.51 57.90
N VAL A 24 -7.27 -20.07 56.75
CA VAL A 24 -5.84 -20.33 56.44
C VAL A 24 -5.11 -19.01 56.12
N PRO A 25 -4.05 -18.63 56.87
CA PRO A 25 -3.32 -17.39 56.62
C PRO A 25 -2.68 -17.31 55.23
N THR A 26 -3.07 -16.30 54.47
CA THR A 26 -2.41 -15.97 53.20
C THR A 26 -1.15 -15.12 53.42
N VAL A 27 -0.18 -15.22 52.50
CA VAL A 27 1.03 -14.38 52.50
C VAL A 27 0.68 -12.88 52.49
N ARG A 28 -0.43 -12.50 51.84
CA ARG A 28 -0.92 -11.13 51.77
C ARG A 28 -1.54 -10.67 53.09
N GLY A 29 -2.35 -11.51 53.74
CA GLY A 29 -2.88 -11.25 55.08
C GLY A 29 -1.76 -11.07 56.11
N MET A 30 -0.82 -12.02 56.18
CA MET A 30 0.34 -11.92 57.10
C MET A 30 1.21 -10.67 56.83
N ARG A 31 1.31 -10.19 55.58
CA ARG A 31 2.05 -8.95 55.27
C ARG A 31 1.34 -7.69 55.75
N ASN A 32 0.01 -7.66 55.68
CA ASN A 32 -0.77 -6.47 55.98
C ASN A 32 -1.05 -6.34 57.48
N ASP A 33 -1.53 -7.42 58.08
CA ASP A 33 -2.19 -7.42 59.39
C ASP A 33 -1.53 -8.41 60.37
N GLY A 34 -0.56 -9.19 59.91
CA GLY A 34 0.08 -10.25 60.70
C GLY A 34 1.21 -9.78 61.63
N PRO A 35 1.50 -10.54 62.70
CA PRO A 35 2.48 -10.15 63.73
C PRO A 35 3.92 -10.08 63.22
N HIS A 36 4.27 -10.83 62.17
CA HIS A 36 5.63 -10.96 61.66
C HIS A 36 5.68 -10.97 60.12
N SER A 37 6.67 -10.29 59.54
CA SER A 37 6.86 -10.24 58.09
C SER A 37 6.98 -11.65 57.49
N PRO A 38 6.30 -11.96 56.35
CA PRO A 38 6.45 -13.23 55.62
C PRO A 38 7.89 -13.60 55.24
N HIS A 39 8.81 -12.63 55.27
CA HIS A 39 10.24 -12.87 55.04
C HIS A 39 10.87 -13.81 56.09
N HIS A 40 10.54 -13.65 57.38
CA HIS A 40 11.11 -14.49 58.45
C HIS A 40 10.66 -15.96 58.32
N TYR A 41 9.37 -16.17 58.01
CA TYR A 41 8.83 -17.50 57.70
C TYR A 41 9.52 -18.13 56.49
N LYS A 42 9.74 -17.37 55.41
CA LYS A 42 10.49 -17.86 54.25
C LYS A 42 11.96 -18.18 54.58
N GLN A 43 12.58 -17.43 55.48
CA GLN A 43 13.98 -17.62 55.86
C GLN A 43 14.19 -18.86 56.73
N GLU A 44 13.33 -19.11 57.72
CA GLU A 44 13.47 -20.23 58.67
C GLU A 44 12.88 -21.55 58.15
N PHE A 45 11.83 -21.49 57.32
CA PHE A 45 11.10 -22.68 56.82
C PHE A 45 11.26 -22.91 55.31
N GLY A 46 11.90 -22.00 54.58
CA GLY A 46 12.11 -22.09 53.12
C GLY A 46 10.91 -21.63 52.30
N THR A 47 9.70 -22.13 52.58
CA THR A 47 8.46 -21.74 51.90
C THR A 47 7.31 -21.43 52.88
N TRP A 48 6.29 -20.71 52.39
CA TRP A 48 5.08 -20.43 53.18
C TRP A 48 4.30 -21.70 53.53
N HIS A 49 4.24 -22.67 52.62
CA HIS A 49 3.56 -23.95 52.83
C HIS A 49 4.27 -24.80 53.91
N ASP A 50 5.61 -24.74 53.97
CA ASP A 50 6.39 -25.43 55.01
C ASP A 50 6.23 -24.77 56.38
N ALA A 51 6.06 -23.45 56.43
CA ALA A 51 5.71 -22.72 57.67
C ALA A 51 4.30 -23.09 58.15
N LEU A 52 3.29 -23.09 57.27
CA LEU A 52 1.93 -23.54 57.59
C LEU A 52 1.90 -25.00 58.10
N ARG A 53 2.61 -25.91 57.41
CA ARG A 53 2.71 -27.32 57.83
C ARG A 53 3.43 -27.50 59.16
N ALA A 54 4.47 -26.70 59.44
CA ALA A 54 5.14 -26.70 60.74
C ALA A 54 4.25 -26.14 61.87
N ALA A 55 3.24 -25.35 61.52
CA ALA A 55 2.18 -24.86 62.40
C ALA A 55 0.92 -25.76 62.42
N ASP A 56 0.96 -26.95 61.81
CA ASP A 56 -0.18 -27.88 61.68
C ASP A 56 -1.42 -27.29 60.98
N ILE A 57 -1.23 -26.22 60.20
CA ILE A 57 -2.26 -25.58 59.37
C ILE A 57 -2.20 -26.20 57.97
N GLN A 58 -3.31 -26.79 57.51
CA GLN A 58 -3.39 -27.40 56.19
C GLN A 58 -3.29 -26.32 55.08
N PRO A 59 -2.30 -26.39 54.17
CA PRO A 59 -2.12 -25.38 53.13
C PRO A 59 -3.13 -25.56 51.98
N THR A 60 -3.71 -24.46 51.49
CA THR A 60 -4.76 -24.48 50.45
C THR A 60 -4.30 -24.95 49.07
N HIS A 61 -2.99 -25.06 48.82
CA HIS A 61 -2.42 -25.50 47.54
C HIS A 61 -1.19 -26.41 47.76
N GLY A 62 -1.07 -27.46 46.93
CA GLY A 62 0.17 -28.25 46.80
C GLY A 62 0.28 -29.53 47.63
N VAL A 63 -0.82 -30.02 48.21
CA VAL A 63 -0.99 -31.44 48.59
C VAL A 63 -2.21 -31.92 47.81
N THR A 64 -2.15 -33.08 47.17
CA THR A 64 -3.33 -33.78 46.64
C THR A 64 -4.23 -34.12 47.84
N PRO A 65 -5.34 -33.40 48.05
CA PRO A 65 -6.18 -33.67 49.20
C PRO A 65 -6.96 -34.95 48.89
N ASP A 66 -7.18 -35.81 49.88
CA ASP A 66 -8.00 -37.02 49.75
C ASP A 66 -9.48 -36.60 49.71
N VAL A 67 -9.87 -35.98 48.60
CA VAL A 67 -11.14 -35.31 48.35
C VAL A 67 -11.84 -36.04 47.23
N ASP A 68 -13.02 -36.56 47.53
CA ASP A 68 -13.83 -37.32 46.58
C ASP A 68 -14.30 -36.42 45.42
N ARG A 69 -14.47 -37.02 44.24
CA ARG A 69 -14.86 -36.31 43.01
C ARG A 69 -16.18 -35.55 43.17
N ASP A 70 -17.12 -36.13 43.93
CA ASP A 70 -18.42 -35.54 44.28
C ASP A 70 -18.27 -34.17 44.99
N ALA A 71 -17.24 -33.99 45.82
CA ALA A 71 -16.99 -32.74 46.53
C ALA A 71 -16.44 -31.65 45.59
N LEU A 72 -15.62 -32.03 44.61
CA LEU A 72 -15.12 -31.12 43.56
C LEU A 72 -16.27 -30.68 42.65
N VAL A 73 -17.13 -31.61 42.21
CA VAL A 73 -18.35 -31.32 41.42
C VAL A 73 -19.28 -30.36 42.17
N THR A 74 -19.59 -30.65 43.44
CA THR A 74 -20.47 -29.81 44.26
C THR A 74 -19.94 -28.38 44.41
N GLU A 75 -18.62 -28.19 44.46
CA GLU A 75 -18.01 -26.87 44.53
C GLU A 75 -18.05 -26.12 43.19
N LEU A 76 -17.81 -26.81 42.07
CA LEU A 76 -17.96 -26.25 40.72
C LEU A 76 -19.38 -25.72 40.47
N GLN A 77 -20.40 -26.45 40.93
CA GLN A 77 -21.79 -26.03 40.82
C GLN A 77 -22.06 -24.73 41.58
N LYS A 78 -21.54 -24.56 42.81
CA LYS A 78 -21.67 -23.30 43.56
C LYS A 78 -20.99 -22.13 42.85
N VAL A 79 -19.79 -22.33 42.29
CA VAL A 79 -19.11 -21.26 41.53
C VAL A 79 -19.94 -20.88 40.30
N ASN A 80 -20.53 -21.85 39.60
CA ASN A 80 -21.41 -21.60 38.45
C ASN A 80 -22.67 -20.81 38.82
N GLU A 81 -23.28 -21.08 39.99
CA GLU A 81 -24.39 -20.28 40.53
C GLU A 81 -24.00 -18.83 40.83
N ILE A 82 -22.74 -18.59 41.24
CA ILE A 82 -22.21 -17.23 41.50
C ILE A 82 -21.90 -16.50 40.17
N THR A 83 -21.40 -17.20 39.16
CA THR A 83 -20.94 -16.57 37.91
C THR A 83 -22.00 -16.41 36.82
N GLU A 84 -23.16 -17.08 36.94
CA GLU A 84 -24.24 -17.11 35.92
C GLU A 84 -23.78 -17.54 34.50
N ARG A 85 -22.65 -18.26 34.43
CA ARG A 85 -22.04 -18.82 33.21
C ARG A 85 -21.06 -19.93 33.59
N PRO A 86 -20.73 -20.87 32.68
CA PRO A 86 -19.73 -21.91 32.91
C PRO A 86 -18.43 -21.34 33.54
N PRO A 87 -18.01 -21.84 34.72
CA PRO A 87 -16.84 -21.33 35.42
C PRO A 87 -15.56 -21.49 34.59
N ARG A 88 -14.75 -20.44 34.59
CA ARG A 88 -13.41 -20.41 33.98
C ARG A 88 -12.38 -20.38 35.09
N ARG A 89 -11.12 -20.66 34.73
CA ARG A 89 -9.99 -20.68 35.66
C ARG A 89 -9.94 -19.50 36.64
N ALA A 90 -10.11 -18.27 36.15
CA ALA A 90 -10.10 -17.07 36.99
C ALA A 90 -11.22 -17.08 38.05
N ASP A 91 -12.39 -17.64 37.72
CA ASP A 91 -13.52 -17.74 38.65
C ASP A 91 -13.26 -18.80 39.73
N ILE A 92 -12.55 -19.89 39.40
CA ILE A 92 -12.09 -20.89 40.37
C ILE A 92 -10.99 -20.31 41.27
N ASP A 93 -10.03 -19.58 40.69
CA ASP A 93 -8.94 -18.93 41.44
C ASP A 93 -9.47 -17.78 42.35
N GLU A 94 -10.66 -17.22 42.10
CA GLU A 94 -11.28 -16.12 42.87
C GLU A 94 -12.39 -16.58 43.86
N HIS A 95 -13.18 -17.59 43.50
CA HIS A 95 -14.36 -18.02 44.26
C HIS A 95 -14.36 -19.50 44.67
N GLY A 96 -13.47 -20.33 44.10
CA GLY A 96 -13.44 -21.77 44.38
C GLY A 96 -12.66 -22.12 45.65
N GLN A 97 -13.17 -23.08 46.42
CA GLN A 97 -12.44 -23.64 47.57
C GLN A 97 -11.19 -24.45 47.19
N TYR A 98 -11.10 -24.95 45.94
CA TYR A 98 -10.03 -25.81 45.45
C TYR A 98 -9.33 -25.22 44.21
N PRO A 99 -8.02 -25.46 44.00
CA PRO A 99 -7.30 -24.91 42.86
C PRO A 99 -7.72 -25.53 41.52
N TYR A 100 -7.72 -24.71 40.46
CA TYR A 100 -8.02 -25.13 39.08
C TYR A 100 -7.28 -26.42 38.63
N THR A 101 -6.00 -26.57 39.02
CA THR A 101 -5.17 -27.71 38.62
C THR A 101 -5.69 -29.04 39.15
N LEU A 102 -6.36 -29.07 40.31
CA LEU A 102 -6.90 -30.31 40.89
C LEU A 102 -8.04 -30.87 40.02
N TYR A 103 -8.86 -30.00 39.43
CA TYR A 103 -9.92 -30.41 38.51
C TYR A 103 -9.36 -30.96 37.19
N ASP A 104 -8.29 -30.35 36.67
CA ASP A 104 -7.64 -30.79 35.44
C ASP A 104 -6.89 -32.12 35.63
N GLU A 105 -6.29 -32.33 36.81
CA GLU A 105 -5.60 -33.58 37.19
C GLU A 105 -6.59 -34.73 37.52
N GLU A 106 -7.59 -34.50 38.37
CA GLU A 106 -8.51 -35.56 38.84
C GLU A 106 -9.50 -36.04 37.77
N PHE A 107 -9.92 -35.16 36.86
CA PHE A 107 -10.86 -35.50 35.78
C PHE A 107 -10.16 -35.70 34.42
N GLU A 108 -8.82 -35.62 34.38
CA GLU A 108 -7.95 -35.65 33.19
C GLU A 108 -8.17 -34.48 32.19
N SER A 109 -9.15 -33.62 32.46
CA SER A 109 -9.39 -32.33 31.81
C SER A 109 -10.44 -31.54 32.59
N TYR A 110 -10.23 -30.23 32.74
CA TYR A 110 -11.23 -29.32 33.30
C TYR A 110 -12.58 -29.33 32.55
N ILE A 111 -12.60 -29.67 31.25
CA ILE A 111 -13.86 -29.83 30.50
C ILE A 111 -14.72 -30.94 31.07
N ARG A 112 -14.12 -32.10 31.39
CA ARG A 112 -14.85 -33.23 31.97
C ARG A 112 -15.35 -32.91 33.38
N ALA A 113 -14.61 -32.10 34.14
CA ALA A 113 -15.07 -31.63 35.45
C ALA A 113 -16.33 -30.75 35.35
N LEU A 114 -16.48 -29.96 34.28
CA LEU A 114 -17.72 -29.21 34.00
C LEU A 114 -18.85 -30.13 33.53
N GLU A 115 -18.57 -31.08 32.63
CA GLU A 115 -19.55 -32.05 32.12
C GLU A 115 -20.13 -32.92 33.26
N GLU A 116 -19.29 -33.45 34.15
CA GLU A 116 -19.69 -34.23 35.32
C GLU A 116 -20.48 -33.39 36.34
N ALA A 117 -20.25 -32.07 36.37
CA ALA A 117 -21.02 -31.12 37.17
C ALA A 117 -22.37 -30.71 36.55
N GLU A 118 -22.76 -31.33 35.42
CA GLU A 118 -23.94 -30.99 34.60
C GLU A 118 -23.92 -29.55 34.03
N ILE A 119 -22.73 -28.98 33.82
CA ILE A 119 -22.52 -27.63 33.26
C ILE A 119 -22.08 -27.76 31.79
N ASP A 120 -22.95 -27.38 30.84
CA ASP A 120 -22.64 -27.40 29.39
C ASP A 120 -21.47 -26.44 29.05
N PRO A 121 -20.30 -26.92 28.60
CA PRO A 121 -19.18 -26.05 28.27
C PRO A 121 -19.36 -25.36 26.90
N ASP A 122 -18.86 -24.13 26.79
CA ASP A 122 -18.82 -23.41 25.52
C ASP A 122 -17.86 -24.09 24.53
N GLU A 123 -18.16 -24.03 23.23
CA GLU A 123 -17.29 -24.53 22.14
C GLU A 123 -15.83 -24.02 22.28
N LYS A 124 -15.65 -22.78 22.74
CA LYS A 124 -14.32 -22.19 22.96
C LYS A 124 -13.54 -22.87 24.07
N GLN A 125 -14.20 -23.45 25.08
CA GLN A 125 -13.52 -24.15 26.17
C GLN A 125 -13.01 -25.51 25.68
N TYR A 126 -13.79 -26.24 24.86
CA TYR A 126 -13.33 -27.47 24.20
C TYR A 126 -12.09 -27.21 23.32
N ARG A 127 -12.10 -26.16 22.50
CA ARG A 127 -11.00 -25.79 21.58
C ARG A 127 -9.63 -25.56 22.25
N PHE A 128 -9.58 -25.28 23.55
CA PHE A 128 -8.33 -25.10 24.31
C PHE A 128 -8.08 -26.23 25.33
N SER A 129 -8.84 -27.32 25.25
CA SER A 129 -8.72 -28.49 26.10
C SER A 129 -8.03 -29.66 25.39
N SER A 130 -7.67 -30.69 26.16
CA SER A 130 -7.24 -32.01 25.66
C SER A 130 -8.41 -32.91 25.20
N VAL A 131 -9.65 -32.48 25.40
CA VAL A 131 -10.86 -33.24 25.07
C VAL A 131 -11.29 -32.94 23.64
N GLU A 132 -11.54 -34.00 22.87
CA GLU A 132 -12.07 -33.88 21.52
C GLU A 132 -13.43 -33.17 21.55
N THR A 133 -13.56 -32.07 20.79
CA THR A 133 -14.79 -31.28 20.77
C THR A 133 -15.94 -32.14 20.24
N PRO A 134 -17.11 -32.22 20.90
CA PRO A 134 -18.23 -33.04 20.41
C PRO A 134 -18.63 -32.66 18.98
N GLU A 135 -18.95 -33.64 18.12
CA GLU A 135 -19.31 -33.41 16.70
C GLU A 135 -20.43 -32.36 16.54
N GLU A 136 -21.42 -32.36 17.43
CA GLU A 136 -22.54 -31.39 17.43
C GLU A 136 -22.09 -29.93 17.65
N LYS A 137 -20.89 -29.75 18.20
CA LYS A 137 -20.23 -28.45 18.45
C LYS A 137 -19.09 -28.22 17.43
N GLN A 138 -18.71 -29.19 16.59
CA GLN A 138 -17.75 -29.04 15.50
C GLN A 138 -18.42 -28.69 14.16
N GLY A 139 -18.07 -27.55 13.57
CA GLY A 139 -18.30 -27.28 12.14
C GLY A 139 -19.73 -26.88 11.74
N SER A 140 -19.87 -25.70 11.13
CA SER A 140 -21.13 -25.34 10.49
C SER A 140 -21.34 -26.13 9.19
N ALA A 141 -22.59 -26.37 8.79
CA ALA A 141 -22.95 -27.10 7.57
C ALA A 141 -22.34 -26.54 6.27
N ASN A 142 -21.84 -25.30 6.29
CA ASN A 142 -21.15 -24.67 5.16
C ASN A 142 -19.69 -25.12 5.04
N ILE A 143 -18.99 -25.30 6.18
CA ILE A 143 -17.59 -25.72 6.22
C ILE A 143 -17.47 -27.16 5.72
N GLU A 144 -18.36 -28.05 6.18
CA GLU A 144 -18.33 -29.45 5.76
C GLU A 144 -18.62 -29.62 4.26
N LYS A 145 -19.56 -28.84 3.70
CA LYS A 145 -19.82 -28.86 2.26
C LYS A 145 -18.59 -28.45 1.45
N LEU A 146 -17.83 -27.45 1.92
CA LEU A 146 -16.61 -26.98 1.26
C LEU A 146 -15.46 -28.00 1.35
N ARG A 147 -15.26 -28.64 2.51
CA ARG A 147 -14.27 -29.72 2.66
C ARG A 147 -14.56 -30.90 1.74
N SER A 148 -15.82 -31.31 1.65
CA SER A 148 -16.24 -32.45 0.84
C SER A 148 -16.22 -32.20 -0.67
N ASN A 149 -16.47 -30.96 -1.15
CA ASN A 149 -16.68 -30.68 -2.59
C ASN A 149 -15.70 -29.65 -3.21
N GLY A 150 -14.79 -29.10 -2.40
CA GLY A 150 -13.89 -28.01 -2.77
C GLY A 150 -14.60 -26.65 -2.88
N PRO A 151 -13.96 -25.67 -3.54
CA PRO A 151 -14.53 -24.33 -3.72
C PRO A 151 -15.90 -24.35 -4.44
N THR A 152 -16.86 -23.53 -3.98
CA THR A 152 -18.26 -23.59 -4.43
C THR A 152 -18.89 -22.18 -4.51
N PRO A 153 -19.84 -21.90 -5.42
CA PRO A 153 -20.43 -20.57 -5.55
C PRO A 153 -21.40 -20.23 -4.40
N SER A 154 -21.67 -18.93 -4.20
CA SER A 154 -22.54 -18.44 -3.10
C SER A 154 -23.92 -19.10 -3.03
N SER A 155 -24.51 -19.38 -4.20
CA SER A 155 -25.84 -19.95 -4.40
C SER A 155 -25.96 -21.41 -3.91
N GLU A 156 -24.83 -22.09 -3.79
CA GLU A 156 -24.71 -23.47 -3.35
C GLU A 156 -24.56 -23.61 -1.82
N LEU A 157 -24.37 -22.52 -1.07
CA LEU A 157 -24.21 -22.54 0.38
C LEU A 157 -25.57 -22.55 1.11
N PRO A 158 -25.75 -23.39 2.15
CA PRO A 158 -26.94 -23.40 2.99
C PRO A 158 -27.38 -22.01 3.52
N GLN A 159 -28.68 -21.75 3.37
CA GLN A 159 -29.37 -20.54 3.83
C GLN A 159 -29.79 -20.69 5.30
N GLY A 160 -29.71 -19.61 6.10
CA GLY A 160 -30.39 -19.53 7.41
C GLY A 160 -29.54 -19.60 8.69
N ARG A 161 -28.22 -19.40 8.65
CA ARG A 161 -27.38 -19.13 9.85
C ARG A 161 -26.65 -17.78 9.78
N SER A 162 -26.19 -17.31 10.95
CA SER A 162 -25.61 -15.99 11.19
C SER A 162 -24.45 -15.64 10.23
N THR A 163 -24.38 -14.38 9.81
CA THR A 163 -23.31 -13.88 8.94
C THR A 163 -21.93 -13.98 9.58
N LYS A 164 -21.82 -13.96 10.92
CA LYS A 164 -20.54 -14.19 11.63
C LYS A 164 -20.05 -15.64 11.50
N ASP A 165 -20.96 -16.62 11.55
CA ASP A 165 -20.61 -18.03 11.39
C ASP A 165 -20.08 -18.33 9.98
N ARG A 166 -20.46 -17.51 8.99
CA ARG A 166 -19.95 -17.55 7.61
C ARG A 166 -18.56 -16.95 7.45
N GLN A 167 -18.12 -16.07 8.35
CA GLN A 167 -16.84 -15.34 8.24
C GLN A 167 -15.69 -15.96 9.02
N LEU A 168 -15.96 -16.85 9.98
CA LEU A 168 -14.94 -17.37 10.92
C LEU A 168 -14.20 -18.63 10.42
N GLY A 169 -14.03 -18.78 9.10
CA GLY A 169 -13.33 -19.92 8.50
C GLY A 169 -13.54 -20.14 6.99
N VAL A 170 -14.41 -19.35 6.34
CA VAL A 170 -14.65 -19.41 4.89
C VAL A 170 -14.30 -18.09 4.25
N TRP A 171 -13.56 -18.16 3.14
CA TRP A 171 -13.09 -17.03 2.35
C TRP A 171 -13.86 -16.97 1.03
N LYS A 172 -13.95 -15.76 0.46
CA LYS A 172 -14.68 -15.46 -0.77
C LYS A 172 -13.71 -14.91 -1.80
N PHE A 173 -13.71 -15.47 -2.99
CA PHE A 173 -13.01 -15.00 -4.18
C PHE A 173 -14.05 -14.48 -5.19
N ASP A 174 -13.90 -13.24 -5.63
CA ASP A 174 -14.73 -12.64 -6.67
C ASP A 174 -13.99 -11.59 -7.48
N MET A 175 -14.36 -11.47 -8.75
CA MET A 175 -13.77 -10.53 -9.70
C MET A 175 -14.86 -9.92 -10.57
N ASN A 176 -14.77 -8.62 -10.87
CA ASN A 176 -15.66 -8.00 -11.85
C ASN A 176 -15.32 -8.48 -13.28
N SER A 177 -16.35 -8.80 -14.07
CA SER A 177 -16.24 -9.15 -15.49
C SER A 177 -16.00 -7.96 -16.41
N GLY A 178 -16.16 -6.73 -15.92
CA GLY A 178 -16.13 -5.51 -16.74
C GLY A 178 -17.45 -5.25 -17.49
N SER A 179 -18.36 -6.22 -17.52
CA SER A 179 -19.68 -6.11 -18.15
C SER A 179 -20.81 -5.84 -17.14
N THR A 180 -22.03 -5.72 -17.62
CA THR A 180 -23.24 -5.68 -16.77
C THR A 180 -23.62 -7.05 -16.18
N GLN A 181 -22.97 -8.15 -16.58
CA GLN A 181 -23.17 -9.47 -15.99
C GLN A 181 -22.25 -9.63 -14.76
N PRO A 182 -22.80 -9.76 -13.54
CA PRO A 182 -21.99 -9.98 -12.35
C PRO A 182 -21.45 -11.41 -12.32
N ALA A 183 -20.17 -11.57 -11.95
CA ALA A 183 -19.58 -12.89 -11.74
C ALA A 183 -20.10 -13.53 -10.45
N ASP A 184 -20.30 -14.85 -10.48
CA ASP A 184 -20.61 -15.65 -9.31
C ASP A 184 -19.38 -15.77 -8.39
N ALA A 185 -19.53 -15.29 -7.16
CA ALA A 185 -18.50 -15.37 -6.14
C ALA A 185 -18.26 -16.81 -5.66
N MET A 186 -17.00 -17.21 -5.63
CA MET A 186 -16.52 -18.55 -5.23
C MET A 186 -16.05 -18.54 -3.78
N TYR A 187 -16.55 -19.48 -2.98
CA TYR A 187 -16.21 -19.61 -1.56
C TYR A 187 -15.28 -20.80 -1.36
N TYR A 188 -14.27 -20.66 -0.49
CA TYR A 188 -13.23 -21.66 -0.24
C TYR A 188 -12.73 -21.60 1.21
N ILE A 189 -12.00 -22.63 1.64
CA ILE A 189 -11.26 -22.63 2.92
C ILE A 189 -9.81 -22.27 2.61
N HIS A 190 -9.32 -21.18 3.20
CA HIS A 190 -7.96 -20.69 3.01
C HIS A 190 -6.96 -21.69 3.60
N GLU A 191 -5.81 -21.86 2.94
CA GLU A 191 -4.74 -22.84 3.26
C GLU A 191 -5.13 -24.33 3.06
N GLU A 192 -6.39 -24.72 3.23
CA GLU A 192 -6.87 -26.08 2.89
C GLU A 192 -7.02 -26.29 1.36
N HIS A 193 -7.41 -25.27 0.58
CA HIS A 193 -7.62 -25.39 -0.87
C HIS A 193 -6.49 -24.73 -1.70
N PRO A 194 -5.92 -25.42 -2.71
CA PRO A 194 -4.84 -24.89 -3.52
C PRO A 194 -5.32 -23.79 -4.49
N PRO A 195 -4.54 -22.71 -4.71
CA PRO A 195 -4.97 -21.54 -5.50
C PRO A 195 -5.43 -21.86 -6.93
N GLU A 196 -4.72 -22.77 -7.60
CA GLU A 196 -5.04 -23.20 -8.97
C GLU A 196 -6.45 -23.82 -9.09
N LEU A 197 -6.89 -24.58 -8.08
CA LEU A 197 -8.23 -25.17 -8.04
C LEU A 197 -9.31 -24.10 -7.86
N VAL A 198 -9.05 -23.07 -7.05
CA VAL A 198 -9.97 -21.94 -6.83
C VAL A 198 -10.13 -21.15 -8.13
N LEU A 199 -9.00 -20.75 -8.74
CA LEU A 199 -8.98 -19.90 -9.94
C LEU A 199 -9.58 -20.60 -11.17
N ARG A 200 -9.18 -21.84 -11.47
CA ARG A 200 -9.75 -22.57 -12.62
C ARG A 200 -11.25 -22.78 -12.48
N ARG A 201 -11.74 -23.07 -11.27
CA ARG A 201 -13.18 -23.26 -11.02
C ARG A 201 -13.97 -21.94 -11.08
N PHE A 202 -13.36 -20.82 -10.69
CA PHE A 202 -13.93 -19.49 -10.89
C PHE A 202 -14.11 -19.17 -12.39
N PHE A 203 -13.07 -19.30 -13.20
CA PHE A 203 -13.16 -19.02 -14.64
C PHE A 203 -14.09 -20.00 -15.37
N GLN A 204 -14.15 -21.27 -14.95
CA GLN A 204 -15.09 -22.25 -15.51
C GLN A 204 -16.56 -21.84 -15.31
N HIS A 205 -16.91 -21.21 -14.18
CA HIS A 205 -18.27 -20.67 -13.96
C HIS A 205 -18.45 -19.29 -14.62
N ASN A 206 -17.39 -18.48 -14.65
CA ASN A 206 -17.43 -17.08 -15.05
C ASN A 206 -16.65 -16.82 -16.35
N LEU A 207 -16.87 -17.64 -17.38
CA LEU A 207 -16.15 -17.55 -18.67
C LEU A 207 -16.22 -16.15 -19.29
N HIS A 208 -17.36 -15.47 -19.15
CA HIS A 208 -17.58 -14.09 -19.62
C HIS A 208 -16.59 -13.06 -19.02
N VAL A 209 -15.95 -13.35 -17.88
CA VAL A 209 -14.88 -12.49 -17.32
C VAL A 209 -13.67 -12.41 -18.27
N LEU A 210 -13.37 -13.46 -19.02
CA LEU A 210 -12.30 -13.50 -20.03
C LEU A 210 -12.70 -12.89 -21.38
N GLU A 211 -13.99 -12.56 -21.56
CA GLU A 211 -14.56 -12.01 -22.79
C GLU A 211 -14.66 -10.47 -22.73
N TYR A 212 -15.04 -9.93 -21.58
CA TYR A 212 -15.32 -8.50 -21.41
C TYR A 212 -14.24 -7.74 -20.62
N ARG A 213 -13.14 -8.41 -20.24
CA ARG A 213 -12.03 -7.81 -19.51
C ARG A 213 -10.70 -8.23 -20.09
N ASP A 214 -9.77 -7.28 -20.13
CA ASP A 214 -8.42 -7.46 -20.61
C ASP A 214 -7.60 -8.41 -19.72
N ALA A 215 -6.66 -9.13 -20.33
CA ALA A 215 -5.84 -10.12 -19.65
C ALA A 215 -5.00 -9.53 -18.51
N HIS A 216 -4.55 -8.28 -18.63
CA HIS A 216 -3.72 -7.62 -17.62
C HIS A 216 -4.55 -7.29 -16.37
N GLY A 217 -5.72 -6.69 -16.54
CA GLY A 217 -6.67 -6.35 -15.48
C GLY A 217 -7.20 -7.57 -14.73
N ILE A 218 -7.34 -8.71 -15.41
CA ILE A 218 -7.65 -10.00 -14.77
C ILE A 218 -6.46 -10.47 -13.90
N LYS A 219 -5.23 -10.45 -14.42
CA LYS A 219 -4.02 -10.85 -13.68
C LYS A 219 -3.74 -9.97 -12.47
N MET A 220 -3.99 -8.66 -12.57
CA MET A 220 -3.92 -7.76 -11.42
C MET A 220 -4.98 -8.11 -10.38
N ALA A 221 -6.26 -8.22 -10.74
CA ALA A 221 -7.31 -8.57 -9.78
C ALA A 221 -7.05 -9.89 -8.99
N ILE A 222 -6.37 -10.88 -9.58
CA ILE A 222 -5.93 -12.09 -8.85
C ILE A 222 -4.83 -11.79 -7.82
N LYS A 223 -3.83 -10.97 -8.20
CA LYS A 223 -2.75 -10.49 -7.32
C LYS A 223 -3.31 -9.66 -6.16
N ASP A 224 -4.27 -8.77 -6.44
CA ASP A 224 -4.91 -7.90 -5.47
C ASP A 224 -5.71 -8.72 -4.44
N HIS A 225 -6.36 -9.80 -4.89
CA HIS A 225 -7.04 -10.75 -4.00
C HIS A 225 -6.06 -11.50 -3.09
N GLN A 226 -4.97 -12.03 -3.66
CA GLN A 226 -3.89 -12.70 -2.91
C GLN A 226 -2.56 -12.55 -3.66
N PRO A 227 -1.59 -11.77 -3.13
CA PRO A 227 -0.31 -11.53 -3.84
C PRO A 227 0.46 -12.82 -4.12
N SER A 228 0.33 -13.82 -3.25
CA SER A 228 0.94 -15.15 -3.42
C SER A 228 0.40 -15.95 -4.61
N TRP A 229 -0.78 -15.58 -5.14
CA TRP A 229 -1.43 -16.28 -6.24
C TRP A 229 -1.06 -15.70 -7.62
N LYS A 230 -0.40 -14.54 -7.67
CA LYS A 230 -0.07 -13.79 -8.91
C LYS A 230 0.51 -14.67 -10.01
N GLU A 231 1.52 -15.49 -9.69
CA GLU A 231 2.22 -16.31 -10.68
C GLU A 231 1.34 -17.46 -11.23
N ILE A 232 0.54 -18.06 -10.34
CA ILE A 232 -0.41 -19.12 -10.69
C ILE A 232 -1.53 -18.54 -11.56
N GLY A 233 -2.07 -17.38 -11.17
CA GLY A 233 -3.09 -16.66 -11.92
C GLY A 233 -2.62 -16.22 -13.30
N ARG A 234 -1.39 -15.67 -13.40
CA ARG A 234 -0.76 -15.36 -14.69
C ARG A 234 -0.73 -16.57 -15.60
N ARG A 235 -0.14 -17.67 -15.15
CA ARG A 235 -0.03 -18.92 -15.94
C ARG A 235 -1.39 -19.44 -16.40
N ILE A 236 -2.41 -19.44 -15.54
CA ILE A 236 -3.76 -19.92 -15.88
C ILE A 236 -4.44 -18.99 -16.90
N VAL A 237 -4.31 -17.67 -16.76
CA VAL A 237 -4.89 -16.71 -17.71
C VAL A 237 -4.21 -16.82 -19.07
N ASP A 238 -2.87 -16.94 -19.09
CA ASP A 238 -2.11 -17.09 -20.34
C ASP A 238 -2.45 -18.42 -21.06
N GLU A 239 -2.52 -19.54 -20.32
CA GLU A 239 -2.96 -20.84 -20.84
C GLU A 239 -4.37 -20.77 -21.49
N LEU A 240 -5.33 -20.14 -20.82
CA LEU A 240 -6.71 -20.01 -21.32
C LEU A 240 -6.83 -19.10 -22.56
N LEU A 241 -5.92 -18.14 -22.72
CA LEU A 241 -5.85 -17.29 -23.90
C LEU A 241 -5.17 -18.00 -25.08
N GLU A 242 -4.08 -18.73 -24.83
CA GLU A 242 -3.39 -19.57 -25.82
C GLU A 242 -4.31 -20.69 -26.38
N GLU A 243 -5.23 -21.21 -25.57
CA GLU A 243 -6.27 -22.16 -26.01
C GLU A 243 -7.39 -21.51 -26.87
N GLY A 244 -7.35 -20.18 -27.08
CA GLY A 244 -8.20 -19.48 -28.05
C GLY A 244 -9.59 -19.07 -27.53
N ALA A 245 -9.71 -18.75 -26.24
CA ALA A 245 -11.00 -18.50 -25.61
C ALA A 245 -11.72 -17.19 -26.02
N THR A 246 -11.04 -16.18 -26.59
CA THR A 246 -11.66 -14.91 -27.03
C THR A 246 -10.89 -14.18 -28.15
N PRO A 247 -11.56 -13.34 -28.98
CA PRO A 247 -10.94 -12.55 -30.04
C PRO A 247 -10.48 -11.16 -29.56
N SER A 248 -9.37 -10.66 -30.10
CA SER A 248 -8.80 -9.35 -29.78
C SER A 248 -9.52 -8.17 -30.45
N ALA A 249 -9.46 -7.01 -29.79
CA ALA A 249 -9.83 -5.72 -30.35
C ALA A 249 -8.58 -4.83 -30.37
N GLU A 250 -8.12 -4.44 -31.56
CA GLU A 250 -6.75 -3.94 -31.76
C GLU A 250 -6.71 -2.54 -32.41
N PHE A 251 -5.92 -1.68 -31.79
CA PHE A 251 -5.33 -0.46 -32.36
C PHE A 251 -4.22 -0.87 -33.35
N GLN A 252 -4.12 -0.24 -34.54
CA GLN A 252 -3.35 -0.82 -35.66
C GLN A 252 -2.14 0.01 -36.12
N ASN A 253 -2.23 1.33 -36.21
CA ASN A 253 -1.14 2.20 -36.70
C ASN A 253 -1.01 3.48 -35.88
N LEU A 254 0.21 3.97 -35.76
CA LEU A 254 0.53 5.23 -35.10
C LEU A 254 1.51 6.05 -35.95
N VAL A 255 1.24 7.36 -36.08
CA VAL A 255 2.09 8.28 -36.85
C VAL A 255 2.62 9.38 -35.94
N VAL A 256 3.94 9.49 -35.87
CA VAL A 256 4.65 10.49 -35.05
C VAL A 256 5.15 11.61 -35.95
N ILE A 257 4.80 12.85 -35.62
CA ILE A 257 5.03 14.06 -36.42
C ILE A 257 5.87 15.04 -35.59
N ARG A 258 7.01 15.49 -36.14
CA ARG A 258 7.99 16.35 -35.45
C ARG A 258 7.98 17.74 -36.07
N THR A 259 7.69 18.79 -35.29
CA THR A 259 7.50 20.16 -35.80
C THR A 259 8.53 21.18 -35.29
N HIS A 260 9.63 20.72 -34.69
CA HIS A 260 10.65 21.58 -34.07
C HIS A 260 11.83 21.98 -34.97
N ASP A 261 11.92 21.47 -36.19
CA ASP A 261 12.90 21.92 -37.19
C ASP A 261 12.34 23.07 -38.04
N ASP A 262 13.16 24.10 -38.32
CA ASP A 262 12.76 25.32 -39.04
C ASP A 262 12.15 25.06 -40.44
N SER A 263 12.44 23.91 -41.05
CA SER A 263 11.85 23.46 -42.32
C SER A 263 10.38 23.01 -42.21
N VAL A 264 9.93 22.65 -40.99
CA VAL A 264 8.54 22.29 -40.68
C VAL A 264 7.81 23.49 -40.04
N LEU A 265 8.52 24.39 -39.36
CA LEU A 265 7.96 25.60 -38.74
C LEU A 265 7.40 26.65 -39.72
N ASN A 266 7.72 26.58 -41.01
CA ASN A 266 7.00 27.36 -42.04
C ASN A 266 5.50 27.00 -42.14
N TYR A 267 5.06 25.91 -41.49
CA TYR A 267 3.79 25.25 -41.75
C TYR A 267 3.00 24.88 -40.47
N CYS A 268 3.35 25.41 -39.30
CA CYS A 268 2.49 25.38 -38.11
C CYS A 268 2.47 26.79 -37.52
N PHE A 269 1.28 27.40 -37.38
CA PHE A 269 1.20 28.80 -36.97
C PHE A 269 1.79 29.00 -35.57
N ASP A 270 2.46 30.14 -35.39
CA ASP A 270 3.16 30.64 -34.19
C ASP A 270 2.24 30.89 -32.96
N SER A 271 1.11 30.17 -32.88
CA SER A 271 0.12 30.19 -31.80
C SER A 271 -0.94 29.06 -31.91
N SER A 272 -0.67 27.95 -32.62
CA SER A 272 -1.69 26.90 -32.83
C SER A 272 -1.22 25.44 -32.80
N VAL A 273 -1.54 24.74 -31.71
CA VAL A 273 -2.03 23.34 -31.81
C VAL A 273 -3.57 23.30 -31.69
N SER A 274 -4.18 24.46 -31.42
CA SER A 274 -5.59 24.64 -31.04
C SER A 274 -6.45 25.35 -32.10
N THR A 275 -5.91 25.70 -33.28
CA THR A 275 -6.70 26.37 -34.34
C THR A 275 -7.44 25.33 -35.17
N VAL A 276 -8.67 25.07 -34.73
CA VAL A 276 -9.65 24.24 -35.42
C VAL A 276 -10.17 24.92 -36.69
N VAL A 277 -10.20 24.17 -37.80
CA VAL A 277 -10.74 24.59 -39.10
C VAL A 277 -12.22 24.23 -39.17
N ASP A 278 -13.08 25.13 -39.64
CA ASP A 278 -14.48 24.78 -39.89
C ASP A 278 -14.57 23.83 -41.10
N VAL A 279 -14.91 22.55 -40.87
CA VAL A 279 -15.01 21.58 -41.96
C VAL A 279 -16.21 21.82 -42.86
N ASP A 280 -17.21 22.60 -42.42
CA ASP A 280 -18.34 23.01 -43.25
C ASP A 280 -17.95 24.07 -44.31
N GLU A 281 -16.83 24.79 -44.13
CA GLU A 281 -16.30 25.75 -45.11
C GLU A 281 -15.37 25.10 -46.15
N LEU A 282 -15.02 23.82 -46.01
CA LEU A 282 -14.13 23.14 -46.95
C LEU A 282 -14.88 22.75 -48.24
N PRO A 283 -14.31 22.99 -49.45
CA PRO A 283 -14.92 22.61 -50.74
C PRO A 283 -14.98 21.10 -51.04
N VAL A 284 -15.16 20.25 -50.02
CA VAL A 284 -15.31 18.79 -50.13
C VAL A 284 -16.44 18.34 -49.22
N THR A 285 -17.26 17.38 -49.67
CA THR A 285 -18.15 16.66 -48.75
C THR A 285 -17.33 15.71 -47.89
N ALA A 286 -16.83 16.20 -46.75
CA ALA A 286 -16.49 15.34 -45.62
C ALA A 286 -17.73 14.50 -45.24
N GLY A 287 -17.50 13.28 -44.76
CA GLY A 287 -18.49 12.25 -44.48
C GLY A 287 -19.36 12.56 -43.27
N GLY A 288 -20.18 13.60 -43.34
CA GLY A 288 -21.17 13.95 -42.31
C GLY A 288 -20.60 14.59 -41.04
N GLN A 289 -19.31 14.94 -41.02
CA GLN A 289 -18.71 15.76 -39.97
C GLN A 289 -19.00 17.25 -40.23
N THR A 290 -19.31 17.99 -39.17
CA THR A 290 -19.68 19.43 -39.23
C THR A 290 -19.00 20.22 -38.10
N GLY A 291 -18.84 21.52 -38.28
CA GLY A 291 -18.23 22.45 -37.33
C GLY A 291 -16.69 22.42 -37.30
N THR A 292 -16.10 22.97 -36.24
CA THR A 292 -14.66 23.20 -36.19
C THR A 292 -13.87 21.97 -35.69
N ARG A 293 -12.86 21.53 -36.46
CA ARG A 293 -12.03 20.33 -36.20
C ARG A 293 -10.54 20.56 -36.46
N PRO A 294 -9.63 19.81 -35.81
CA PRO A 294 -8.23 19.78 -36.22
C PRO A 294 -8.10 19.04 -37.57
N VAL A 295 -7.25 19.58 -38.44
CA VAL A 295 -6.96 18.99 -39.77
C VAL A 295 -5.45 18.94 -39.96
N TRP A 296 -4.94 17.78 -40.37
CA TRP A 296 -3.53 17.60 -40.71
C TRP A 296 -3.34 17.24 -42.18
N GLY A 297 -2.32 17.82 -42.81
CA GLY A 297 -1.94 17.54 -44.19
C GLY A 297 -0.75 16.60 -44.30
N PHE A 298 -0.71 15.83 -45.37
CA PHE A 298 0.40 14.97 -45.75
C PHE A 298 0.91 15.36 -47.15
N PRO A 299 2.24 15.48 -47.34
CA PRO A 299 2.81 15.76 -48.65
C PRO A 299 2.55 14.62 -49.64
N ARG A 300 2.77 14.89 -50.93
CA ARG A 300 2.53 13.89 -51.99
C ARG A 300 3.40 12.65 -51.85
N GLU A 301 4.59 12.77 -51.26
CA GLU A 301 5.51 11.65 -51.07
C GLU A 301 4.97 10.60 -50.07
N THR A 302 4.09 10.99 -49.15
CA THR A 302 3.51 10.10 -48.10
C THR A 302 2.13 9.53 -48.47
N GLN A 303 1.76 9.49 -49.76
CA GLN A 303 0.44 9.00 -50.21
C GLN A 303 0.12 7.58 -49.69
N ASP A 304 1.08 6.66 -49.78
CA ASP A 304 0.80 5.25 -49.47
C ASP A 304 0.68 5.00 -47.96
N LEU A 305 1.39 5.75 -47.12
CA LEU A 305 1.17 5.83 -45.67
C LEU A 305 -0.23 6.38 -45.37
N TRP A 306 -0.60 7.53 -45.95
CA TRP A 306 -1.92 8.10 -45.74
C TRP A 306 -3.05 7.14 -46.15
N ARG A 307 -2.83 6.27 -47.15
CA ARG A 307 -3.80 5.25 -47.56
C ARG A 307 -4.02 4.14 -46.53
N THR A 308 -3.02 3.73 -45.75
CA THR A 308 -3.18 2.65 -44.75
C THR A 308 -3.96 3.07 -43.51
N LEU A 309 -3.90 4.35 -43.14
CA LEU A 309 -4.57 4.90 -41.96
C LEU A 309 -6.11 4.68 -41.95
N SER A 310 -6.70 4.64 -40.76
CA SER A 310 -8.11 4.34 -40.51
C SER A 310 -8.62 5.07 -39.27
N GLU A 311 -9.93 4.97 -38.99
CA GLU A 311 -10.57 5.51 -37.78
C GLU A 311 -10.09 4.84 -36.46
N ARG A 312 -9.21 3.83 -36.55
CA ARG A 312 -8.61 3.13 -35.40
C ARG A 312 -7.16 3.51 -35.14
N ASP A 313 -6.65 4.47 -35.91
CA ASP A 313 -5.27 4.91 -35.88
C ASP A 313 -5.18 6.34 -35.33
N GLY A 314 -3.98 6.78 -34.97
CA GLY A 314 -3.76 8.08 -34.35
C GLY A 314 -2.54 8.84 -34.84
N LEU A 315 -2.59 10.16 -34.70
CA LEU A 315 -1.47 11.08 -34.95
C LEU A 315 -0.94 11.60 -33.61
N ILE A 316 0.39 11.67 -33.46
CA ILE A 316 1.06 12.33 -32.31
C ILE A 316 1.97 13.44 -32.82
N PHE A 317 1.96 14.57 -32.12
CA PHE A 317 2.72 15.77 -32.48
C PHE A 317 3.78 16.10 -31.42
N SER A 318 5.00 16.42 -31.87
CA SER A 318 6.09 16.96 -31.05
C SER A 318 6.37 18.42 -31.37
N THR A 319 5.68 19.32 -30.67
CA THR A 319 5.92 20.79 -30.74
C THR A 319 7.11 21.25 -29.91
N GLN A 320 7.65 20.41 -29.04
CA GLN A 320 8.90 20.62 -28.33
C GLN A 320 9.91 19.55 -28.75
N ALA A 321 11.20 19.89 -28.77
CA ALA A 321 12.24 18.94 -29.14
C ALA A 321 12.39 17.87 -28.04
N GLY A 322 12.18 16.60 -28.40
CA GLY A 322 12.27 15.45 -27.47
C GLY A 322 10.95 15.06 -26.77
N THR A 323 9.91 15.90 -26.82
CA THR A 323 8.62 15.63 -26.15
C THR A 323 7.50 15.45 -27.18
N LEU A 324 6.68 14.41 -27.00
CA LEU A 324 5.37 14.23 -27.63
C LEU A 324 4.37 15.04 -26.81
N THR A 325 3.75 16.06 -27.43
CA THR A 325 2.95 17.06 -26.71
C THR A 325 1.44 16.95 -26.95
N HIS A 326 1.02 16.33 -28.06
CA HIS A 326 -0.41 16.19 -28.37
C HIS A 326 -0.72 14.88 -29.09
N TYR A 327 -1.84 14.24 -28.76
CA TYR A 327 -2.42 13.10 -29.46
C TYR A 327 -3.76 13.48 -30.12
N VAL A 328 -3.99 12.96 -31.33
CA VAL A 328 -5.22 13.19 -32.10
C VAL A 328 -5.66 11.87 -32.74
N PRO A 329 -6.79 11.27 -32.32
CA PRO A 329 -7.35 10.11 -33.00
C PRO A 329 -7.90 10.50 -34.38
N ILE A 330 -7.74 9.61 -35.37
CA ILE A 330 -8.20 9.85 -36.74
C ILE A 330 -9.72 9.64 -36.81
N VAL A 331 -10.44 10.60 -37.39
CA VAL A 331 -11.90 10.52 -37.60
C VAL A 331 -12.25 10.34 -39.08
N GLU A 332 -11.54 11.01 -39.99
CA GLU A 332 -11.78 10.86 -41.43
C GLU A 332 -10.50 11.17 -42.23
N LYS A 333 -10.43 10.68 -43.47
CA LYS A 333 -9.37 10.98 -44.43
C LYS A 333 -9.95 11.56 -45.72
N LEU A 334 -9.38 12.64 -46.24
CA LEU A 334 -9.80 13.29 -47.48
C LEU A 334 -8.62 13.46 -48.46
N GLU A 335 -8.85 13.29 -49.76
CA GLU A 335 -7.88 13.67 -50.81
C GLU A 335 -8.38 14.94 -51.51
N ASN A 336 -7.71 16.07 -51.33
CA ASN A 336 -8.01 17.33 -52.03
C ASN A 336 -6.76 18.22 -52.19
N THR A 337 -6.44 18.55 -53.45
CA THR A 337 -5.29 19.39 -53.82
C THR A 337 -5.48 20.90 -53.59
N ASP A 338 -6.72 21.36 -53.56
CA ASP A 338 -7.07 22.76 -53.81
C ASP A 338 -7.33 23.48 -52.48
N VAL A 339 -8.05 22.82 -51.56
CA VAL A 339 -8.28 23.23 -50.15
C VAL A 339 -7.00 23.77 -49.50
N MET A 340 -5.91 23.06 -49.70
CA MET A 340 -4.62 23.30 -49.04
C MET A 340 -3.84 24.45 -49.65
N THR A 341 -4.28 24.97 -50.80
CA THR A 341 -3.77 26.23 -51.36
C THR A 341 -4.45 27.44 -50.71
N GLU A 342 -5.65 27.27 -50.15
CA GLU A 342 -6.42 28.35 -49.51
C GLU A 342 -6.22 28.41 -47.99
N LEU A 343 -6.03 27.28 -47.31
CA LEU A 343 -5.82 27.22 -45.86
C LEU A 343 -4.41 27.61 -45.39
N TRP A 344 -3.39 27.59 -46.28
CA TRP A 344 -1.97 27.69 -45.89
C TRP A 344 -1.33 28.96 -46.43
N VAL A 345 -0.63 29.68 -45.55
CA VAL A 345 -0.02 30.98 -45.83
C VAL A 345 1.37 31.00 -45.23
N GLU A 346 2.39 31.18 -46.06
CA GLU A 346 3.78 31.30 -45.61
C GLU A 346 4.03 32.68 -44.96
N TYR A 347 5.09 32.80 -44.17
CA TYR A 347 5.49 34.05 -43.51
C TYR A 347 6.94 34.41 -43.82
N GLU A 348 7.20 35.00 -44.97
CA GLU A 348 8.52 35.58 -45.24
C GLU A 348 8.72 36.90 -44.46
N ASN A 349 9.74 36.95 -43.59
CA ASN A 349 10.15 38.16 -42.86
C ASN A 349 9.02 38.83 -42.04
N GLY A 350 8.10 38.04 -41.48
CA GLY A 350 6.97 38.53 -40.68
C GLY A 350 5.81 39.12 -41.51
N VAL A 351 5.80 38.93 -42.83
CA VAL A 351 4.70 39.30 -43.72
C VAL A 351 4.10 38.05 -44.32
N ARG A 352 2.76 37.94 -44.34
CA ARG A 352 2.05 36.84 -45.02
C ARG A 352 2.36 36.85 -46.52
N SER A 353 3.02 35.80 -47.01
CA SER A 353 3.20 35.49 -48.43
C SER A 353 2.11 34.51 -48.89
N ASN A 354 1.49 34.80 -50.04
CA ASN A 354 0.38 33.99 -50.54
C ASN A 354 0.89 32.72 -51.24
N GLY A 355 0.76 31.59 -50.54
CA GLY A 355 0.71 30.24 -51.13
C GLY A 355 2.03 29.46 -51.11
N ILE A 356 1.89 28.15 -50.90
CA ILE A 356 2.98 27.17 -50.96
C ILE A 356 3.27 26.80 -52.43
N ASP A 357 4.54 26.73 -52.83
CA ASP A 357 4.96 26.25 -54.16
C ASP A 357 4.58 24.77 -54.46
N ARG A 358 4.11 24.01 -53.45
CA ARG A 358 3.68 22.61 -53.56
C ARG A 358 2.49 22.30 -52.62
N PRO A 359 1.28 22.01 -53.13
CA PRO A 359 0.14 21.65 -52.28
C PRO A 359 0.26 20.23 -51.73
N TRP A 360 -0.20 20.04 -50.48
CA TRP A 360 -0.24 18.78 -49.72
C TRP A 360 -1.64 18.16 -49.82
N PRO A 361 -1.92 17.21 -50.73
CA PRO A 361 -3.30 16.87 -51.09
C PRO A 361 -3.95 15.81 -50.21
N TYR A 362 -3.21 15.22 -49.28
CA TYR A 362 -3.67 14.11 -48.44
C TYR A 362 -4.01 14.67 -47.06
N LEU A 363 -5.24 14.50 -46.60
CA LEU A 363 -5.76 15.14 -45.39
C LEU A 363 -6.31 14.14 -44.41
N VAL A 364 -6.14 14.44 -43.13
CA VAL A 364 -6.75 13.74 -42.01
C VAL A 364 -7.53 14.75 -41.18
N ILE A 365 -8.80 14.47 -40.94
CA ILE A 365 -9.63 15.15 -39.95
C ILE A 365 -9.48 14.40 -38.64
N GLY A 366 -9.08 15.11 -37.60
CA GLY A 366 -8.90 14.56 -36.26
C GLY A 366 -10.16 14.63 -35.40
N GLY A 367 -10.12 13.89 -34.30
CA GLY A 367 -11.06 13.98 -33.18
C GLY A 367 -10.76 15.17 -32.26
N GLU A 368 -11.09 15.02 -30.99
CA GLU A 368 -10.68 15.96 -29.94
C GLU A 368 -9.16 15.84 -29.71
N VAL A 369 -8.47 16.97 -29.63
CA VAL A 369 -7.01 17.01 -29.38
C VAL A 369 -6.77 16.79 -27.89
N GLN A 370 -5.94 15.80 -27.56
CA GLN A 370 -5.53 15.50 -26.19
C GLN A 370 -4.12 16.07 -25.98
N GLU A 371 -3.91 16.88 -24.93
CA GLU A 371 -2.58 17.31 -24.50
C GLU A 371 -1.91 16.18 -23.71
N ILE A 372 -0.65 15.87 -24.03
CA ILE A 372 0.16 14.81 -23.40
C ILE A 372 1.58 15.35 -23.13
N ASP A 373 2.36 14.71 -22.26
CA ASP A 373 3.74 15.12 -21.94
C ASP A 373 4.66 13.89 -21.84
N ILE A 374 4.83 13.19 -22.98
CA ILE A 374 5.55 11.91 -23.05
C ILE A 374 6.89 12.12 -23.76
N GLN A 375 8.00 11.67 -23.18
CA GLN A 375 9.30 11.71 -23.88
C GLN A 375 9.31 10.78 -25.11
N VAL A 376 9.76 11.28 -26.26
CA VAL A 376 9.76 10.56 -27.55
C VAL A 376 10.54 9.25 -27.44
N GLU A 377 11.69 9.30 -26.77
CA GLU A 377 12.57 8.17 -26.56
C GLU A 377 11.91 7.07 -25.70
N VAL A 378 11.07 7.41 -24.71
CA VAL A 378 10.37 6.44 -23.86
C VAL A 378 9.36 5.62 -24.67
N LEU A 379 8.54 6.29 -25.49
CA LEU A 379 7.59 5.61 -26.39
C LEU A 379 8.32 4.67 -27.37
N LEU A 380 9.47 5.11 -27.89
CA LEU A 380 10.26 4.32 -28.84
C LEU A 380 10.94 3.11 -28.18
N GLU A 381 11.41 3.23 -26.94
CA GLU A 381 11.92 2.09 -26.16
C GLU A 381 10.83 1.03 -25.89
N GLU A 382 9.63 1.43 -25.46
CA GLU A 382 8.51 0.50 -25.20
C GLU A 382 7.99 -0.20 -26.47
N ILE A 383 8.01 0.48 -27.62
CA ILE A 383 7.66 -0.11 -28.92
C ILE A 383 8.84 -0.91 -29.51
N GLY A 384 10.06 -0.73 -29.01
CA GLY A 384 11.26 -1.38 -29.53
C GLY A 384 11.69 -0.87 -30.91
N SER A 385 11.45 0.42 -31.21
CA SER A 385 11.69 1.06 -32.49
C SER A 385 12.76 2.16 -32.38
N GLU A 386 13.53 2.40 -33.44
CA GLU A 386 14.58 3.44 -33.43
C GLU A 386 14.03 4.80 -33.90
N ARG A 387 14.60 5.89 -33.38
CA ARG A 387 14.27 7.27 -33.81
C ARG A 387 14.80 7.52 -35.22
N THR A 388 13.94 8.01 -36.11
CA THR A 388 14.35 8.49 -37.44
C THR A 388 14.63 9.99 -37.45
N ASP A 389 15.52 10.43 -38.36
CA ASP A 389 15.74 11.84 -38.69
C ASP A 389 14.66 12.42 -39.62
N GLU A 390 13.69 11.61 -40.04
CA GLU A 390 12.55 12.03 -40.87
C GLU A 390 11.51 12.80 -40.00
N PRO A 391 10.85 13.84 -40.54
CA PRO A 391 9.87 14.65 -39.80
C PRO A 391 8.56 13.89 -39.53
N ILE A 392 8.28 12.82 -40.26
CA ILE A 392 7.14 11.92 -40.07
C ILE A 392 7.67 10.49 -39.94
N GLN A 393 7.34 9.81 -38.85
CA GLN A 393 7.65 8.40 -38.61
C GLN A 393 6.35 7.60 -38.51
N TRP A 394 6.27 6.47 -39.21
CA TRP A 394 5.15 5.52 -39.15
C TRP A 394 5.55 4.30 -38.33
N LEU A 395 4.63 3.87 -37.46
CA LEU A 395 4.70 2.63 -36.71
C LEU A 395 3.49 1.78 -37.12
N ASP A 396 3.77 0.61 -37.68
CA ASP A 396 2.77 -0.32 -38.23
C ASP A 396 2.33 -1.39 -37.22
N GLU A 397 1.38 -2.23 -37.62
CA GLU A 397 0.79 -3.29 -36.79
C GLU A 397 1.83 -4.26 -36.20
N GLU A 398 2.86 -4.62 -36.97
CA GLU A 398 3.91 -5.54 -36.49
C GLU A 398 4.86 -4.85 -35.51
N ALA A 399 5.20 -3.57 -35.73
CA ALA A 399 5.96 -2.78 -34.76
C ALA A 399 5.17 -2.55 -33.46
N LEU A 400 3.86 -2.29 -33.55
CA LEU A 400 2.99 -2.02 -32.40
C LEU A 400 2.51 -3.27 -31.67
N LYS A 401 2.72 -4.47 -32.22
CA LYS A 401 2.26 -5.74 -31.64
C LYS A 401 2.66 -5.96 -30.17
N PRO A 402 3.90 -5.68 -29.70
CA PRO A 402 4.25 -5.82 -28.29
C PRO A 402 3.50 -4.81 -27.41
N PHE A 403 3.35 -3.58 -27.92
CA PHE A 403 2.67 -2.48 -27.25
C PHE A 403 1.17 -2.74 -27.10
N VAL A 404 0.48 -3.17 -28.16
CA VAL A 404 -0.94 -3.54 -28.16
C VAL A 404 -1.22 -4.73 -27.24
N ASN A 405 -0.35 -5.74 -27.21
CA ASN A 405 -0.47 -6.86 -26.26
C ASN A 405 -0.30 -6.44 -24.79
N THR A 406 0.38 -5.32 -24.53
CA THR A 406 0.70 -4.85 -23.17
C THR A 406 -0.31 -3.84 -22.64
N TYR A 407 -0.74 -2.91 -23.49
CA TYR A 407 -1.58 -1.75 -23.13
C TYR A 407 -2.95 -1.71 -23.83
N GLY A 408 -3.18 -2.52 -24.87
CA GLY A 408 -4.41 -2.55 -25.67
C GLY A 408 -4.48 -1.43 -26.72
N ASP A 409 -4.57 -0.18 -26.26
CA ASP A 409 -4.70 1.01 -27.12
C ASP A 409 -3.84 2.18 -26.64
N PHE A 410 -3.61 3.17 -27.52
CA PHE A 410 -2.80 4.33 -27.19
C PHE A 410 -3.43 5.21 -26.10
N GLU A 411 -4.76 5.26 -25.95
CA GLU A 411 -5.37 6.02 -24.84
C GLU A 411 -5.16 5.35 -23.48
N SER A 412 -5.05 4.02 -23.44
CA SER A 412 -4.76 3.26 -22.22
C SER A 412 -3.29 3.27 -21.89
N TYR A 413 -2.41 3.34 -22.91
CA TYR A 413 -1.02 3.74 -22.73
C TYR A 413 -0.90 5.21 -22.30
N ALA A 414 -1.66 6.15 -22.86
CA ALA A 414 -1.63 7.56 -22.47
C ALA A 414 -2.18 7.76 -21.06
N ARG A 415 -3.26 7.07 -20.65
CA ARG A 415 -3.71 7.02 -19.26
C ARG A 415 -2.72 6.28 -18.34
N HIS A 416 -2.00 5.28 -18.84
CA HIS A 416 -0.87 4.71 -18.13
C HIS A 416 0.19 5.79 -17.92
N CYS A 417 0.60 6.51 -18.97
CA CYS A 417 1.55 7.63 -18.96
C CYS A 417 1.04 8.88 -18.23
N GLU A 418 -0.25 9.10 -18.05
CA GLU A 418 -0.75 10.18 -17.20
C GLU A 418 -0.70 9.73 -15.75
N SER A 419 -1.06 8.48 -15.44
CA SER A 419 -0.74 7.88 -14.14
C SER A 419 0.76 7.52 -13.98
N SER A 420 1.61 7.74 -14.99
CA SER A 420 3.05 7.44 -14.97
C SER A 420 3.99 8.65 -15.26
N GLU A 421 3.46 9.81 -15.63
CA GLU A 421 4.15 11.11 -15.73
C GLU A 421 3.44 12.19 -14.88
N SER A 422 2.21 11.97 -14.39
CA SER A 422 1.70 12.66 -13.18
C SER A 422 2.09 11.98 -11.85
N GLU A 423 2.74 10.80 -11.88
CA GLU A 423 3.79 10.35 -10.93
C GLU A 423 4.64 9.22 -11.54
N THR A 424 5.97 9.24 -11.34
CA THR A 424 6.95 8.14 -11.59
C THR A 424 7.59 8.01 -12.99
N PRO A 425 7.50 6.96 -13.86
CA PRO A 425 6.82 5.63 -13.83
C PRO A 425 7.51 4.58 -12.90
N SER A 426 6.97 3.46 -12.40
CA SER A 426 5.66 2.74 -12.41
C SER A 426 5.12 2.21 -13.75
N SER A 427 4.07 1.39 -13.83
CA SER A 427 3.20 0.75 -12.81
C SER A 427 2.81 -0.69 -13.27
N PRO A 428 2.22 -1.61 -12.45
CA PRO A 428 0.83 -1.48 -12.00
C PRO A 428 0.44 -2.05 -10.61
N ASN A 429 -0.45 -1.29 -9.97
CA ASN A 429 -1.57 -1.63 -9.10
C ASN A 429 -1.57 -2.93 -8.27
N SER A 430 -1.89 -2.78 -6.99
CA SER A 430 -2.62 -3.81 -6.23
C SER A 430 -3.42 -3.18 -5.11
N THR A 431 -4.66 -2.80 -5.39
CA THR A 431 -5.60 -2.25 -4.39
C THR A 431 -6.20 -3.37 -3.56
N VAL A 432 -5.63 -3.57 -2.36
CA VAL A 432 -6.42 -4.07 -1.23
C VAL A 432 -7.26 -2.89 -0.72
N ASP A 433 -8.53 -3.14 -0.39
CA ASP A 433 -9.46 -2.15 0.14
C ASP A 433 -9.12 -1.82 1.61
N ASP A 434 -7.98 -1.13 1.85
CA ASP A 434 -7.71 -0.47 3.11
C ASP A 434 -8.23 0.97 3.06
N ARG A 435 -9.08 1.32 4.02
CA ARG A 435 -9.80 2.61 4.08
C ARG A 435 -8.95 3.69 4.73
N SER A 436 -7.76 3.89 4.17
CA SER A 436 -6.82 4.93 4.56
C SER A 436 -6.58 5.85 3.37
N SER A 437 -7.33 6.95 3.30
CA SER A 437 -7.06 8.07 2.40
C SER A 437 -5.59 8.50 2.51
N PRO A 438 -5.00 9.14 1.47
CA PRO A 438 -3.73 9.84 1.63
C PRO A 438 -3.73 10.80 2.84
N GLN A 439 -4.89 11.32 3.23
CA GLN A 439 -5.07 12.09 4.46
C GLN A 439 -4.94 11.25 5.74
N ASP A 440 -5.44 10.01 5.79
CA ASP A 440 -5.39 9.16 6.98
C ASP A 440 -3.96 8.66 7.27
N VAL A 441 -3.16 8.45 6.21
CA VAL A 441 -1.70 8.18 6.34
C VAL A 441 -0.98 9.42 6.89
N ILE A 442 -1.31 10.61 6.40
CA ILE A 442 -0.78 11.88 6.91
C ILE A 442 -1.16 12.07 8.39
N ASP A 443 -2.43 11.88 8.74
CA ASP A 443 -2.93 12.01 10.11
C ASP A 443 -2.29 10.97 11.06
N SER A 444 -1.92 9.79 10.54
CA SER A 444 -1.14 8.78 11.26
C SER A 444 0.30 9.22 11.49
N LEU A 445 0.96 9.81 10.48
CA LEU A 445 2.31 10.38 10.61
C LEU A 445 2.36 11.53 11.63
N PHE A 446 1.30 12.33 11.75
CA PHE A 446 1.15 13.37 12.76
C PHE A 446 0.98 12.85 14.20
N GLN A 447 0.59 11.58 14.38
CA GLN A 447 0.34 10.98 15.71
C GLN A 447 1.56 10.24 16.29
N ILE A 448 2.66 10.09 15.55
CA ILE A 448 3.85 9.35 15.99
C ILE A 448 4.53 10.08 17.16
N THR A 449 4.55 9.46 18.35
CA THR A 449 5.22 10.03 19.53
C THR A 449 6.71 9.68 19.57
N PRO A 450 7.56 10.42 20.31
CA PRO A 450 8.99 10.12 20.45
C PRO A 450 9.36 8.71 20.94
N LYS A 451 8.42 7.96 21.53
CA LYS A 451 8.64 6.56 21.95
C LYS A 451 8.40 5.55 20.83
N ASP A 452 7.57 5.94 19.87
CA ASP A 452 7.07 5.10 18.77
C ASP A 452 7.79 5.44 17.44
N ILE A 453 8.75 6.38 17.46
CA ILE A 453 9.59 6.72 16.31
C ILE A 453 10.36 5.46 15.86
N PRO A 454 10.13 4.96 14.63
CA PRO A 454 10.86 3.82 14.09
C PRO A 454 12.33 4.17 13.87
N ARG A 455 13.24 3.21 14.04
CA ARG A 455 14.69 3.45 13.84
C ARG A 455 15.18 3.20 12.42
N THR A 456 14.38 2.46 11.64
CA THR A 456 14.62 2.07 10.24
C THR A 456 13.27 1.89 9.54
N GLU A 457 13.21 1.94 8.21
CA GLU A 457 11.96 1.64 7.46
C GLU A 457 11.34 0.29 7.88
N SER A 458 12.16 -0.75 8.04
CA SER A 458 11.77 -2.10 8.48
C SER A 458 11.17 -2.20 9.89
N ASN A 459 11.34 -1.17 10.74
CA ASN A 459 10.79 -1.12 12.10
C ASN A 459 9.55 -0.22 12.20
N SER A 460 9.04 0.30 11.08
CA SER A 460 7.82 1.10 11.07
C SER A 460 6.57 0.21 10.99
N SER A 461 5.57 0.50 11.83
CA SER A 461 4.22 -0.09 11.71
C SER A 461 3.48 0.36 10.46
N LEU A 462 4.08 1.27 9.67
CA LEU A 462 3.63 1.72 8.36
C LEU A 462 4.28 0.91 7.22
N GLY A 463 5.12 -0.09 7.52
CA GLY A 463 5.81 -0.92 6.51
C GLY A 463 4.89 -1.84 5.69
N GLU A 464 3.60 -1.94 6.04
CA GLU A 464 2.56 -2.59 5.26
C GLU A 464 1.93 -1.66 4.21
N ILE A 465 2.17 -0.33 4.31
CA ILE A 465 1.70 0.68 3.36
C ILE A 465 2.63 0.71 2.14
N ASN A 466 2.07 0.92 0.95
CA ASN A 466 2.85 1.15 -0.26
C ASN A 466 3.87 2.28 -0.03
N HIS A 467 5.17 1.96 -0.17
CA HIS A 467 6.26 2.92 0.02
C HIS A 467 6.11 4.20 -0.81
N GLY A 468 5.50 4.15 -1.99
CA GLY A 468 5.18 5.34 -2.80
C GLY A 468 4.12 6.23 -2.14
N THR A 469 3.02 5.64 -1.68
CA THR A 469 1.96 6.34 -0.93
C THR A 469 2.49 6.91 0.39
N LEU A 470 3.34 6.18 1.11
CA LEU A 470 3.99 6.64 2.33
C LEU A 470 4.98 7.80 2.05
N GLU A 471 5.72 7.74 0.96
CA GLU A 471 6.62 8.81 0.52
C GLU A 471 5.85 10.08 0.11
N ALA A 472 4.75 9.94 -0.62
CA ALA A 472 3.87 11.05 -0.99
C ALA A 472 3.22 11.69 0.25
N ALA A 473 2.76 10.86 1.21
CA ALA A 473 2.24 11.32 2.49
C ALA A 473 3.30 12.04 3.33
N PHE A 474 4.53 11.52 3.40
CA PHE A 474 5.67 12.18 4.03
C PHE A 474 5.97 13.54 3.38
N ARG A 475 6.12 13.58 2.05
CA ARG A 475 6.38 14.83 1.29
C ARG A 475 5.30 15.88 1.54
N ARG A 476 4.02 15.49 1.50
CA ARG A 476 2.88 16.37 1.77
C ARG A 476 2.81 16.82 3.23
N GLY A 477 3.09 15.94 4.18
CA GLY A 477 3.17 16.28 5.60
C GLY A 477 4.30 17.26 5.91
N ILE A 478 5.48 17.10 5.29
CA ILE A 478 6.59 18.06 5.41
C ILE A 478 6.21 19.44 4.87
N ARG A 479 5.54 19.52 3.72
CA ARG A 479 4.99 20.80 3.19
C ARG A 479 3.90 21.41 4.07
N ASN A 480 3.18 20.62 4.87
CA ASN A 480 2.20 21.16 5.83
C ASN A 480 2.89 21.80 7.06
N ILE A 481 4.00 21.23 7.55
CA ILE A 481 4.66 21.69 8.79
C ILE A 481 5.77 22.73 8.55
N TYR A 482 6.39 22.76 7.37
CA TYR A 482 7.33 23.79 6.95
C TYR A 482 6.65 24.76 5.98
N GLN A 483 6.61 26.04 6.34
CA GLN A 483 6.04 27.11 5.51
C GLN A 483 7.11 27.88 4.70
N LYS A 484 8.38 27.48 4.83
CA LYS A 484 9.57 28.11 4.23
C LYS A 484 10.77 27.16 4.32
N CYS A 485 11.81 27.42 3.55
CA CYS A 485 13.05 26.64 3.60
C CYS A 485 13.68 26.67 5.01
N SER A 486 14.04 25.49 5.52
CA SER A 486 14.62 25.32 6.86
C SER A 486 16.02 25.93 7.00
N ILE A 487 16.75 26.11 5.89
CA ILE A 487 18.12 26.69 5.89
C ILE A 487 18.10 28.21 5.67
N CYS A 488 17.59 28.71 4.54
CA CYS A 488 17.61 30.15 4.27
C CYS A 488 16.42 30.93 4.83
N GLY A 489 15.33 30.24 5.15
CA GLY A 489 14.13 30.89 5.69
C GLY A 489 13.23 31.57 4.67
N ASP A 490 13.56 31.48 3.38
CA ASP A 490 12.77 32.02 2.27
C ASP A 490 11.72 31.01 1.75
N LEU A 491 10.75 31.53 1.01
CA LEU A 491 9.79 30.79 0.20
C LEU A 491 9.77 31.46 -1.19
N LEU A 492 10.04 30.70 -2.25
CA LEU A 492 9.85 31.15 -3.63
C LEU A 492 8.62 30.44 -4.19
N GLU A 493 7.90 31.10 -5.09
CA GLU A 493 6.71 30.56 -5.76
C GLU A 493 6.89 30.68 -7.29
N SER A 494 6.45 29.67 -8.02
CA SER A 494 6.35 29.71 -9.49
C SER A 494 5.12 30.53 -9.95
N PRO A 495 5.02 30.92 -11.24
CA PRO A 495 3.95 31.80 -11.73
C PRO A 495 2.52 31.25 -11.58
N ASP A 496 2.36 29.95 -11.38
CA ASP A 496 1.12 29.24 -11.05
C ASP A 496 0.79 29.22 -9.54
N GLY A 497 1.68 29.74 -8.70
CA GLY A 497 1.56 29.78 -7.24
C GLY A 497 2.10 28.54 -6.51
N SER A 498 2.81 27.63 -7.19
CA SER A 498 3.41 26.46 -6.53
C SER A 498 4.69 26.85 -5.75
N PRO A 499 4.89 26.41 -4.49
CA PRO A 499 6.08 26.77 -3.72
C PRO A 499 7.31 25.88 -4.03
N ASP A 500 8.48 26.52 -4.16
CA ASP A 500 9.81 25.87 -4.15
C ASP A 500 10.15 25.36 -2.74
N LEU A 501 9.48 24.28 -2.35
CA LEU A 501 9.69 23.60 -1.08
C LEU A 501 9.60 22.08 -1.25
N GLU A 502 10.75 21.43 -1.13
CA GLU A 502 10.98 20.01 -1.24
C GLU A 502 11.15 19.37 0.14
N ALA A 503 10.81 18.09 0.28
CA ALA A 503 10.93 17.35 1.53
C ALA A 503 12.21 16.50 1.54
N ALA A 504 13.21 16.94 2.28
CA ALA A 504 14.50 16.27 2.41
C ALA A 504 14.51 15.34 3.64
N ARG A 505 14.93 14.08 3.46
CA ARG A 505 15.21 13.18 4.59
C ARG A 505 16.55 13.55 5.27
N ILE A 506 16.57 13.58 6.60
CA ILE A 506 17.78 13.80 7.41
C ILE A 506 18.66 12.55 7.38
N LEU A 507 18.14 11.40 7.79
CA LEU A 507 18.75 10.10 7.50
C LEU A 507 18.26 9.64 6.12
N PRO A 508 19.14 9.51 5.09
CA PRO A 508 18.72 9.15 3.75
C PRO A 508 18.10 7.74 3.66
N LYS A 509 17.31 7.49 2.61
CA LYS A 509 16.63 6.20 2.42
C LYS A 509 17.63 5.06 2.19
N GLU A 510 18.76 5.37 1.55
CA GLU A 510 19.88 4.49 1.26
C GLU A 510 20.57 3.96 2.54
N HIS A 511 20.25 4.56 3.69
CA HIS A 511 20.70 4.18 5.02
C HIS A 511 19.51 3.84 5.94
N ASP A 512 18.47 3.22 5.37
CA ASP A 512 17.23 2.76 6.03
C ASP A 512 16.40 3.87 6.70
N GLY A 513 16.61 5.14 6.32
CA GLY A 513 15.95 6.29 6.93
C GLY A 513 14.42 6.34 6.74
N PRO A 514 13.63 6.18 7.82
CA PRO A 514 12.18 6.03 7.70
C PRO A 514 11.47 7.32 7.28
N ALA A 515 10.36 7.17 6.54
CA ALA A 515 9.50 8.23 6.03
C ALA A 515 8.57 8.82 7.11
N VAL A 516 9.14 9.28 8.23
CA VAL A 516 8.39 9.94 9.32
C VAL A 516 8.73 11.43 9.40
N LEU A 517 7.78 12.27 9.81
CA LEU A 517 7.95 13.74 9.78
C LEU A 517 9.17 14.24 10.56
N GLN A 518 9.49 13.58 11.69
CA GLN A 518 10.66 13.91 12.49
C GLN A 518 12.01 13.49 11.84
N ASN A 519 11.99 12.80 10.70
CA ASN A 519 13.15 12.55 9.84
C ASN A 519 13.21 13.53 8.64
N GLY A 520 12.35 14.55 8.58
CA GLY A 520 12.24 15.45 7.42
C GLY A 520 12.57 16.92 7.69
N LEU A 521 13.01 17.59 6.63
CA LEU A 521 13.22 19.04 6.53
C LEU A 521 12.51 19.56 5.26
N GLY A 522 11.82 20.69 5.35
CA GLY A 522 11.39 21.44 4.16
C GLY A 522 12.54 22.32 3.65
N LEU A 523 13.01 22.14 2.42
CA LEU A 523 14.12 22.89 1.83
C LEU A 523 13.76 23.37 0.42
N CYS A 524 14.20 24.56 0.00
CA CYS A 524 14.11 24.95 -1.40
C CYS A 524 15.12 24.18 -2.26
N SER A 525 14.86 24.06 -3.58
CA SER A 525 15.61 23.22 -4.52
C SER A 525 17.14 23.35 -4.39
N ARG A 526 17.64 24.60 -4.29
CA ARG A 526 19.07 24.90 -4.09
C ARG A 526 19.63 24.33 -2.79
N HIS A 527 18.91 24.48 -1.68
CA HIS A 527 19.34 24.00 -0.37
C HIS A 527 19.13 22.50 -0.19
N HIS A 528 18.13 21.92 -0.84
CA HIS A 528 17.94 20.48 -0.91
C HIS A 528 19.10 19.79 -1.66
N TRP A 529 19.51 20.32 -2.81
CA TRP A 529 20.69 19.86 -3.54
C TRP A 529 21.97 19.95 -2.68
N ALA A 530 22.22 21.10 -2.04
CA ALA A 530 23.40 21.27 -1.20
C ALA A 530 23.38 20.36 0.04
N PHE A 531 22.23 20.16 0.67
CA PHE A 531 22.08 19.26 1.81
C PHE A 531 22.33 17.79 1.43
N THR A 532 21.71 17.31 0.35
CA THR A 532 21.85 15.92 -0.14
C THR A 532 23.26 15.60 -0.60
N ASN A 533 23.95 16.54 -1.28
CA ASN A 533 25.35 16.41 -1.66
C ASN A 533 26.34 16.62 -0.49
N GLY A 534 25.84 16.79 0.74
CA GLY A 534 26.67 16.78 1.95
C GLY A 534 27.50 18.03 2.19
N TRP A 535 27.08 19.19 1.67
CA TRP A 535 27.71 20.48 1.99
C TRP A 535 27.45 20.89 3.43
N PHE A 536 26.25 20.61 3.94
CA PHE A 536 25.84 20.94 5.31
C PHE A 536 25.92 19.73 6.24
N GLU A 537 26.54 19.95 7.39
CA GLU A 537 26.31 19.17 8.60
C GLU A 537 25.37 19.94 9.52
N ILE A 538 24.63 19.21 10.35
CA ILE A 538 23.66 19.79 11.29
C ILE A 538 23.86 19.09 12.63
N ASP A 539 23.97 19.82 13.73
CA ASP A 539 24.08 19.21 15.05
C ASP A 539 22.71 19.05 15.75
N THR A 540 22.73 18.44 16.95
CA THR A 540 21.48 18.16 17.69
C THR A 540 20.85 19.37 18.34
N ASP A 541 21.54 20.52 18.35
CA ASP A 541 21.01 21.82 18.76
C ASP A 541 20.54 22.63 17.53
N TYR A 542 20.51 22.00 16.37
CA TYR A 542 20.12 22.51 15.06
C TYR A 542 21.05 23.58 14.47
N GLU A 543 22.30 23.68 14.95
CA GLU A 543 23.32 24.51 14.33
C GLU A 543 23.74 23.90 12.98
N ILE A 544 23.75 24.72 11.94
CA ILE A 544 24.21 24.40 10.58
C ILE A 544 25.72 24.66 10.53
N ARG A 545 26.48 23.67 10.08
CA ARG A 545 27.92 23.78 9.84
C ARG A 545 28.23 23.44 8.39
N LEU A 546 28.92 24.34 7.68
CA LEU A 546 29.31 24.10 6.29
C LEU A 546 30.64 23.36 6.24
N ARG A 547 30.75 22.32 5.40
CA ARG A 547 32.03 21.69 5.10
C ARG A 547 32.92 22.60 4.26
N GLU A 548 34.20 22.69 4.61
CA GLU A 548 35.14 23.58 3.94
C GLU A 548 35.60 23.03 2.58
N TYR A 549 35.03 23.59 1.50
CA TYR A 549 35.45 23.37 0.11
C TYR A 549 35.66 24.71 -0.64
N PRO A 550 36.58 25.58 -0.19
CA PRO A 550 36.76 26.94 -0.72
C PRO A 550 37.16 27.01 -2.20
N GLU A 551 37.66 25.91 -2.78
CA GLU A 551 37.98 25.77 -4.19
C GLU A 551 36.76 25.52 -5.11
N LEU A 552 35.60 25.18 -4.56
CA LEU A 552 34.40 24.86 -5.34
C LEU A 552 33.52 26.08 -5.61
N GLN A 553 32.99 26.18 -6.84
CA GLN A 553 32.03 27.22 -7.19
C GLN A 553 30.76 27.09 -6.35
N GLY A 554 30.24 28.23 -5.85
CA GLY A 554 29.08 28.29 -4.96
C GLY A 554 29.40 28.20 -3.46
N TYR A 555 30.63 27.85 -3.04
CA TYR A 555 30.98 27.74 -1.62
C TYR A 555 30.75 29.04 -0.84
N ASP A 556 31.23 30.18 -1.35
CA ASP A 556 31.08 31.49 -0.68
C ASP A 556 29.60 31.87 -0.47
N GLU A 557 28.71 31.40 -1.34
CA GLU A 557 27.26 31.67 -1.27
C GLU A 557 26.55 30.75 -0.27
N LEU A 558 27.08 29.57 0.01
CA LEU A 558 26.59 28.67 1.07
C LEU A 558 27.20 29.02 2.43
N LYS A 559 28.39 29.62 2.45
CA LYS A 559 29.15 29.99 3.66
C LYS A 559 28.42 30.96 4.59
N GLN A 560 27.51 31.77 4.06
CA GLN A 560 26.68 32.67 4.88
C GLN A 560 25.74 31.94 5.86
N TYR A 561 25.50 30.63 5.66
CA TYR A 561 24.66 29.81 6.56
C TYR A 561 25.48 29.05 7.62
N ASP A 562 26.82 29.11 7.58
CA ASP A 562 27.69 28.47 8.56
C ASP A 562 27.55 29.15 9.94
N GLY A 563 27.32 28.36 10.99
CA GLY A 563 27.02 28.86 12.34
C GLY A 563 25.62 29.47 12.50
N THR A 564 24.73 29.29 11.51
CA THR A 564 23.30 29.64 11.66
C THR A 564 22.49 28.45 12.17
N TYR A 565 21.19 28.61 12.42
CA TYR A 565 20.33 27.55 12.97
C TYR A 565 19.18 27.24 12.02
N LEU A 566 18.79 25.96 11.93
CA LEU A 566 17.61 25.57 11.16
C LEU A 566 16.34 26.28 11.67
N HIS A 567 15.49 26.70 10.73
CA HIS A 567 14.10 26.97 11.00
C HIS A 567 13.33 25.64 11.11
N VAL A 568 13.11 25.19 12.34
CA VAL A 568 12.33 23.98 12.67
C VAL A 568 10.87 24.33 13.00
N PRO A 569 9.93 23.35 12.94
CA PRO A 569 8.53 23.56 13.29
C PRO A 569 8.33 24.04 14.74
N THR A 570 7.30 24.86 14.95
CA THR A 570 6.94 25.39 16.28
C THR A 570 6.49 24.29 17.25
N ASP A 571 5.91 23.20 16.74
CA ASP A 571 5.55 22.03 17.53
C ASP A 571 6.77 21.13 17.76
N GLY A 572 7.22 21.04 19.00
CA GLY A 572 8.38 20.23 19.40
C GLY A 572 8.23 18.72 19.17
N SER A 573 7.03 18.20 18.96
CA SER A 573 6.80 16.79 18.63
C SER A 573 7.08 16.45 17.16
N LEU A 574 7.09 17.47 16.29
CA LEU A 574 7.30 17.37 14.84
C LEU A 574 8.69 17.88 14.41
N GLN A 575 9.53 18.27 15.36
CA GLN A 575 10.89 18.73 15.08
C GLN A 575 11.83 17.59 14.64
N PRO A 576 12.86 17.90 13.85
CA PRO A 576 13.96 16.99 13.51
C PRO A 576 14.51 16.18 14.69
N HIS A 577 14.28 14.87 14.72
CA HIS A 577 14.65 14.06 15.87
C HIS A 577 16.16 13.81 15.92
N SER A 578 16.77 14.11 17.07
CA SER A 578 18.22 14.00 17.34
C SER A 578 18.83 12.62 17.05
N HIS A 579 18.04 11.55 16.92
CA HIS A 579 18.51 10.23 16.46
C HIS A 579 19.04 10.27 15.02
N TYR A 580 18.23 10.78 14.09
CA TYR A 580 18.54 10.79 12.66
C TYR A 580 19.68 11.74 12.32
N ILE A 581 19.71 12.90 12.98
CA ILE A 581 20.81 13.87 12.86
C ILE A 581 22.15 13.21 13.24
N ARG A 582 22.20 12.50 14.37
CA ARG A 582 23.41 11.77 14.79
C ARG A 582 23.81 10.65 13.83
N GLN A 583 22.85 9.91 13.28
CA GLN A 583 23.15 8.86 12.29
C GLN A 583 23.63 9.43 10.95
N ARG A 584 23.02 10.52 10.45
CA ARG A 584 23.49 11.25 9.25
C ARG A 584 24.96 11.66 9.39
N ASN A 585 25.31 12.27 10.52
CA ASN A 585 26.68 12.75 10.75
C ASN A 585 27.69 11.59 10.84
N GLN A 586 27.28 10.42 11.37
CA GLN A 586 28.12 9.21 11.35
C GLN A 586 28.39 8.72 9.92
N ILE A 587 27.38 8.68 9.05
CA ILE A 587 27.53 8.33 7.63
C ILE A 587 28.51 9.29 6.93
N GLY A 588 28.38 10.60 7.22
CA GLY A 588 29.26 11.63 6.69
C GLY A 588 30.74 11.41 6.99
N THR A 589 31.09 10.83 8.15
CA THR A 589 32.48 10.55 8.53
C THR A 589 33.10 9.33 7.84
N THR A 590 32.31 8.45 7.21
CA THR A 590 32.82 7.24 6.53
C THR A 590 33.24 7.44 5.07
N THR A 591 32.79 8.51 4.41
CA THR A 591 33.01 8.68 2.95
C THR A 591 34.39 9.28 2.61
N THR A 592 35.16 9.75 3.60
CA THR A 592 36.50 10.36 3.40
C THR A 592 37.59 9.35 3.03
N THR A 593 37.30 8.04 2.93
CA THR A 593 38.26 7.01 2.51
C THR A 593 37.85 6.29 1.22
N ARG A 594 37.81 7.02 0.10
CA ARG A 594 38.11 6.46 -1.23
C ARG A 594 39.24 7.26 -1.87
N SER A 595 40.42 6.66 -1.77
CA SER A 595 41.71 7.15 -2.26
C SER A 595 41.89 6.88 -3.76
N GLU A 596 42.55 7.84 -4.42
CA GLU A 596 43.22 7.79 -5.74
C GLU A 596 42.34 7.66 -7.00
#